data_AF-A0A7V3WND6-F1
#
_entry.id   AF-A0A7V3WND6-F1
#
_cell.length_a   1.000
_cell.length_b   1.000
_cell.length_c   1.000
_cell.angle_alpha   90.00
_cell.angle_beta   90.00
_cell.angle_gamma   90.00
#
_symmetry.space_group_name_H-M   'P 1'
#
loop_
_entity.id
_entity.type
_entity.pdbx_description
1 polymer ?
#
loop_
_entity_poly.entity_id
_entity_poly.type
_entity_poly.pdbx_seq_one_letter_code
_entity_poly.pdbx_strand_id
1 'polypeptide(L)'
;PAGLYAEDNHIHHYSRWNPVYHAGISLSGVGQRVAHNLIHDAPHEGIAFGGNDHLIEFNEFHSLVSESNDAGVIYGGRTWTARGHLIRYNYFHHIYGFERGGCNCVYLDDQFSSATVYGNLFFEVPTAILIGGGRDNLVLNNLFVNCRRALSLDARGLGWATNAWGTLTNDLLRLPYQTPPWSVRYPALTNILNEDPMAPRGNVVARNVSWMGGWAWIESAAQAGVTSSNNLVNVDPLLVDSNRLDFRLQTNSPAFGLGFEPLPLDQIGPRTNLEHAPWPPSATLVRPVHQAVFGRPTAVPLEAVVSDPARVAERVEFMVGRAMLAATAQFPFRFTWSNPPPGHYSLDARVVHGAGAEPGVKPVTIHVQDALVAAGSVWKYLDNGSNQGTAWRASDFDDRAWPSGPAELGYGDEAEDRPEATRLSYGPNPNNKYITYYFRRAFTVADPGRYTNLVLGVLRDDGAIVYLNGQEIRRDNLPTGTVTYTTPALSAVSGSDETVYHETALDPALLRPGTNVLAVEIHQVSPSSSDISFDLYLHGQMGLSLADLQAQRVGPAVQLSWPIWAWDCALEVAADLLSGAWGPMPGEPVVLGHRVGLQVQPVGRQAFFRLASP
;
A
#
# COMPACT_ATOMS: atom_id res chain seq x y z
N PRO A 1 -31.04 -26.44 -11.89
CA PRO A 1 -29.60 -26.09 -12.03
C PRO A 1 -29.08 -26.42 -13.43
N ALA A 2 -28.28 -25.52 -14.01
CA ALA A 2 -27.80 -25.64 -15.39
C ALA A 2 -26.71 -26.71 -15.61
N GLY A 3 -26.18 -27.31 -14.54
CA GLY A 3 -25.11 -28.31 -14.62
C GLY A 3 -23.75 -27.74 -15.05
N LEU A 4 -23.58 -26.42 -14.94
CA LEU A 4 -22.33 -25.74 -15.26
C LEU A 4 -21.44 -25.67 -14.04
N TYR A 5 -20.17 -26.04 -14.22
CA TYR A 5 -19.18 -26.05 -13.16
C TYR A 5 -17.81 -25.59 -13.65
N ALA A 6 -17.05 -24.98 -12.75
CA ALA A 6 -15.61 -24.74 -12.87
C ALA A 6 -14.95 -25.45 -11.69
N GLU A 7 -14.31 -26.60 -11.95
CA GLU A 7 -13.65 -27.40 -10.92
C GLU A 7 -12.22 -27.77 -11.27
N ASP A 8 -11.35 -27.83 -10.26
CA ASP A 8 -9.94 -28.24 -10.37
C ASP A 8 -9.11 -27.38 -11.35
N ASN A 9 -9.40 -26.08 -11.41
CA ASN A 9 -8.69 -25.14 -12.28
C ASN A 9 -7.63 -24.35 -11.50
N HIS A 10 -6.60 -23.94 -12.23
CA HIS A 10 -5.63 -22.95 -11.80
C HIS A 10 -5.76 -21.71 -12.69
N ILE A 11 -6.26 -20.61 -12.12
CA ILE A 11 -6.64 -19.40 -12.86
C ILE A 11 -5.82 -18.23 -12.35
N HIS A 12 -4.95 -17.68 -13.19
CA HIS A 12 -4.01 -16.65 -12.75
C HIS A 12 -3.62 -15.67 -13.86
N HIS A 13 -3.12 -14.50 -13.47
CA HIS A 13 -2.54 -13.49 -14.38
C HIS A 13 -3.48 -13.05 -15.51
N TYR A 14 -4.78 -12.97 -15.20
CA TYR A 14 -5.79 -12.48 -16.13
C TYR A 14 -5.99 -10.96 -16.00
N SER A 15 -6.81 -10.37 -16.87
CA SER A 15 -7.16 -8.93 -16.83
C SER A 15 -5.99 -7.97 -17.02
N ARG A 16 -4.92 -8.39 -17.70
CA ARG A 16 -3.72 -7.57 -17.94
C ARG A 16 -3.93 -6.36 -18.84
N TRP A 17 -4.90 -6.42 -19.76
CA TRP A 17 -5.21 -5.31 -20.69
C TRP A 17 -6.33 -4.42 -20.16
N ASN A 18 -7.35 -5.02 -19.57
CA ASN A 18 -8.46 -4.32 -18.95
C ASN A 18 -8.56 -4.80 -17.49
N PRO A 19 -8.04 -4.00 -16.53
CA PRO A 19 -7.78 -4.48 -15.18
C PRO A 19 -9.01 -4.59 -14.30
N VAL A 20 -10.12 -3.91 -14.62
CA VAL A 20 -11.30 -3.84 -13.74
C VAL A 20 -12.51 -4.56 -14.35
N TYR A 21 -13.32 -5.21 -13.50
CA TYR A 21 -14.54 -5.94 -13.90
C TYR A 21 -14.35 -7.08 -14.91
N HIS A 22 -13.18 -7.71 -14.90
CA HIS A 22 -12.88 -8.93 -15.65
C HIS A 22 -12.47 -10.02 -14.67
N ALA A 23 -13.45 -10.74 -14.12
CA ALA A 23 -13.20 -11.82 -13.18
C ALA A 23 -12.64 -13.06 -13.87
N GLY A 24 -11.88 -13.87 -13.14
CA GLY A 24 -11.39 -15.16 -13.64
C GLY A 24 -12.54 -16.14 -13.90
N ILE A 25 -13.59 -16.08 -13.08
CA ILE A 25 -14.85 -16.82 -13.30
C ILE A 25 -16.01 -15.84 -13.14
N SER A 26 -16.97 -15.89 -14.08
CA SER A 26 -18.22 -15.12 -13.98
C SER A 26 -19.42 -16.06 -13.92
N LEU A 27 -20.24 -15.93 -12.88
CA LEU A 27 -21.45 -16.72 -12.68
C LEU A 27 -22.70 -15.90 -12.99
N SER A 28 -23.60 -16.46 -13.80
CA SER A 28 -24.92 -15.89 -14.09
C SER A 28 -25.96 -16.99 -14.32
N GLY A 29 -27.25 -16.70 -14.13
CA GLY A 29 -28.30 -17.72 -14.24
C GLY A 29 -28.52 -18.49 -12.93
N VAL A 30 -28.66 -19.83 -12.95
CA VAL A 30 -29.09 -20.59 -11.76
C VAL A 30 -28.30 -21.89 -11.54
N GLY A 31 -27.79 -22.08 -10.32
CA GLY A 31 -27.32 -23.38 -9.85
C GLY A 31 -25.96 -23.83 -10.39
N GLN A 32 -25.08 -22.88 -10.75
CA GLN A 32 -23.70 -23.16 -11.14
C GLN A 32 -22.79 -23.44 -9.93
N ARG A 33 -21.72 -24.20 -10.14
CA ARG A 33 -20.75 -24.60 -9.11
C ARG A 33 -19.32 -24.15 -9.44
N VAL A 34 -18.60 -23.60 -8.46
CA VAL A 34 -17.17 -23.29 -8.55
C VAL A 34 -16.48 -23.97 -7.39
N ALA A 35 -15.70 -25.01 -7.66
CA ALA A 35 -15.07 -25.75 -6.57
C ALA A 35 -13.64 -26.22 -6.82
N HIS A 36 -12.83 -26.30 -5.78
CA HIS A 36 -11.46 -26.82 -5.89
C HIS A 36 -10.59 -26.07 -6.89
N ASN A 37 -10.76 -24.75 -7.02
CA ASN A 37 -9.92 -23.93 -7.88
C ASN A 37 -8.88 -23.19 -7.06
N LEU A 38 -7.74 -22.90 -7.67
CA LEU A 38 -6.79 -21.89 -7.20
C LEU A 38 -6.88 -20.65 -8.10
N ILE A 39 -7.19 -19.49 -7.51
CA ILE A 39 -7.40 -18.24 -8.25
C ILE A 39 -6.54 -17.14 -7.64
N HIS A 40 -5.60 -16.58 -8.42
CA HIS A 40 -4.64 -15.60 -7.89
C HIS A 40 -4.01 -14.67 -8.94
N ASP A 41 -3.22 -13.72 -8.47
CA ASP A 41 -2.43 -12.77 -9.27
C ASP A 41 -3.27 -12.05 -10.33
N ALA A 42 -4.27 -11.31 -9.87
CA ALA A 42 -5.10 -10.49 -10.73
C ALA A 42 -5.33 -9.11 -10.11
N PRO A 43 -5.52 -8.08 -10.96
CA PRO A 43 -5.71 -6.70 -10.50
C PRO A 43 -7.03 -6.49 -9.75
N HIS A 44 -8.05 -7.33 -10.00
CA HIS A 44 -9.43 -7.15 -9.53
C HIS A 44 -10.03 -8.48 -9.02
N GLU A 45 -11.32 -8.71 -9.31
CA GLU A 45 -12.13 -9.83 -8.84
C GLU A 45 -11.58 -11.22 -9.22
N GLY A 46 -11.72 -12.17 -8.29
CA GLY A 46 -11.58 -13.60 -8.54
C GLY A 46 -12.80 -14.16 -9.25
N ILE A 47 -13.95 -13.99 -8.61
CA ILE A 47 -15.25 -14.48 -9.05
C ILE A 47 -16.25 -13.32 -9.04
N ALA A 48 -16.84 -13.03 -10.19
CA ALA A 48 -18.02 -12.19 -10.30
C ALA A 48 -19.26 -13.09 -10.26
N PHE A 49 -20.31 -12.72 -9.52
CA PHE A 49 -21.54 -13.49 -9.51
C PHE A 49 -22.81 -12.64 -9.46
N GLY A 50 -23.81 -13.10 -10.22
CA GLY A 50 -25.22 -12.71 -10.11
C GLY A 50 -26.09 -13.96 -10.15
N GLY A 51 -27.37 -13.85 -10.51
CA GLY A 51 -28.23 -15.02 -10.65
C GLY A 51 -28.59 -15.69 -9.31
N ASN A 52 -28.80 -17.01 -9.26
CA ASN A 52 -29.38 -17.69 -8.10
C ASN A 52 -28.73 -19.04 -7.81
N ASP A 53 -28.79 -19.47 -6.55
CA ASP A 53 -28.44 -20.83 -6.11
C ASP A 53 -27.00 -21.29 -6.47
N HIS A 54 -26.04 -20.37 -6.57
CA HIS A 54 -24.64 -20.74 -6.86
C HIS A 54 -23.94 -21.36 -5.64
N LEU A 55 -23.09 -22.35 -5.90
CA LEU A 55 -22.23 -22.98 -4.90
C LEU A 55 -20.77 -22.66 -5.21
N ILE A 56 -20.10 -21.97 -4.29
CA ILE A 56 -18.67 -21.63 -4.39
C ILE A 56 -17.98 -22.28 -3.20
N GLU A 57 -17.21 -23.35 -3.41
CA GLU A 57 -16.66 -24.14 -2.31
C GLU A 57 -15.26 -24.71 -2.52
N PHE A 58 -14.49 -24.89 -1.44
CA PHE A 58 -13.16 -25.53 -1.50
C PHE A 58 -12.18 -24.83 -2.46
N ASN A 59 -12.35 -23.55 -2.75
CA ASN A 59 -11.41 -22.79 -3.57
C ASN A 59 -10.37 -22.10 -2.68
N GLU A 60 -9.19 -21.86 -3.26
CA GLU A 60 -8.10 -21.10 -2.67
C GLU A 60 -7.91 -19.80 -3.44
N PHE A 61 -7.74 -18.70 -2.69
CA PHE A 61 -7.60 -17.36 -3.23
C PHE A 61 -6.47 -16.60 -2.54
N HIS A 62 -5.54 -16.05 -3.32
CA HIS A 62 -4.51 -15.14 -2.82
C HIS A 62 -4.11 -14.11 -3.89
N SER A 63 -3.40 -13.04 -3.50
CA SER A 63 -2.87 -12.06 -4.47
C SER A 63 -3.89 -11.45 -5.45
N LEU A 64 -5.15 -11.30 -5.02
CA LEU A 64 -6.23 -10.72 -5.82
C LEU A 64 -6.56 -9.30 -5.33
N VAL A 65 -7.27 -8.54 -6.16
CA VAL A 65 -7.63 -7.13 -5.86
C VAL A 65 -6.35 -6.30 -5.59
N SER A 66 -5.31 -6.53 -6.38
CA SER A 66 -3.97 -6.01 -6.13
C SER A 66 -3.73 -4.62 -6.71
N GLU A 67 -4.60 -4.14 -7.60
CA GLU A 67 -4.42 -2.88 -8.35
C GLU A 67 -5.71 -2.06 -8.45
N SER A 68 -6.75 -2.42 -7.68
CA SER A 68 -8.02 -1.71 -7.65
C SER A 68 -8.57 -1.54 -6.23
N ASN A 69 -9.48 -0.58 -6.12
CA ASN A 69 -10.27 -0.31 -4.92
C ASN A 69 -11.75 -0.57 -5.22
N ASP A 70 -12.55 -0.66 -4.17
CA ASP A 70 -13.99 -0.96 -4.24
C ASP A 70 -14.28 -2.29 -4.94
N ALA A 71 -13.54 -3.33 -4.56
CA ALA A 71 -13.60 -4.64 -5.20
C ALA A 71 -13.50 -5.81 -4.20
N GLY A 72 -13.97 -6.97 -4.66
CA GLY A 72 -14.07 -8.20 -3.89
C GLY A 72 -13.36 -9.36 -4.59
N VAL A 73 -12.76 -10.29 -3.83
CA VAL A 73 -12.31 -11.58 -4.40
C VAL A 73 -13.49 -12.36 -4.97
N ILE A 74 -14.59 -12.43 -4.21
CA ILE A 74 -15.90 -12.87 -4.66
C ILE A 74 -16.81 -11.64 -4.60
N TYR A 75 -17.27 -11.18 -5.75
CA TYR A 75 -18.00 -9.92 -5.88
C TYR A 75 -19.38 -10.13 -6.52
N GLY A 76 -20.39 -9.59 -5.85
CA GLY A 76 -21.76 -9.54 -6.36
C GLY A 76 -22.47 -8.36 -5.73
N GLY A 77 -23.29 -7.64 -6.51
CA GLY A 77 -23.89 -6.40 -6.04
C GLY A 77 -25.24 -6.03 -6.64
N ARG A 78 -25.93 -5.07 -6.01
CA ARG A 78 -27.10 -4.35 -6.53
C ARG A 78 -28.31 -5.21 -6.90
N THR A 79 -28.71 -6.10 -6.00
CA THR A 79 -29.88 -6.96 -6.21
C THR A 79 -30.48 -7.52 -4.93
N TRP A 80 -31.82 -7.57 -4.86
CA TRP A 80 -32.57 -8.34 -3.86
C TRP A 80 -32.90 -9.77 -4.33
N THR A 81 -32.83 -9.99 -5.64
CA THR A 81 -33.43 -11.14 -6.33
C THR A 81 -32.42 -12.25 -6.62
N ALA A 82 -31.12 -11.93 -6.60
CA ALA A 82 -30.05 -12.93 -6.63
C ALA A 82 -29.92 -13.59 -5.25
N ARG A 83 -30.40 -14.82 -5.12
CA ARG A 83 -30.61 -15.47 -3.81
C ARG A 83 -30.22 -16.94 -3.81
N GLY A 84 -29.95 -17.46 -2.61
CA GLY A 84 -29.70 -18.88 -2.37
C GLY A 84 -28.23 -19.29 -2.55
N HIS A 85 -27.31 -18.33 -2.62
CA HIS A 85 -25.89 -18.60 -2.83
C HIS A 85 -25.25 -19.18 -1.57
N LEU A 86 -24.37 -20.17 -1.76
CA LEU A 86 -23.57 -20.77 -0.70
C LEU A 86 -22.09 -20.65 -1.03
N ILE A 87 -21.39 -19.83 -0.25
CA ILE A 87 -19.95 -19.61 -0.32
C ILE A 87 -19.36 -20.32 0.90
N ARG A 88 -18.77 -21.50 0.72
CA ARG A 88 -18.34 -22.32 1.85
C ARG A 88 -16.98 -22.97 1.73
N TYR A 89 -16.29 -23.16 2.85
CA TYR A 89 -15.05 -23.95 2.88
C TYR A 89 -13.98 -23.45 1.90
N ASN A 90 -13.94 -22.15 1.60
CA ASN A 90 -12.87 -21.56 0.79
C ASN A 90 -11.77 -21.02 1.70
N TYR A 91 -10.55 -20.92 1.17
CA TYR A 91 -9.40 -20.31 1.84
C TYR A 91 -9.01 -19.01 1.14
N PHE A 92 -9.03 -17.91 1.89
CA PHE A 92 -8.60 -16.59 1.43
C PHE A 92 -7.36 -16.19 2.22
N HIS A 93 -6.24 -15.90 1.55
CA HIS A 93 -5.01 -15.56 2.24
C HIS A 93 -4.10 -14.59 1.48
N HIS A 94 -3.31 -13.80 2.22
CA HIS A 94 -2.34 -12.85 1.66
C HIS A 94 -2.95 -11.95 0.58
N ILE A 95 -4.14 -11.42 0.87
CA ILE A 95 -4.81 -10.41 0.07
C ILE A 95 -4.58 -9.10 0.80
N TYR A 96 -4.06 -8.07 0.13
CA TYR A 96 -3.66 -6.83 0.80
C TYR A 96 -4.46 -5.60 0.33
N GLY A 97 -5.12 -5.70 -0.82
CA GLY A 97 -5.73 -4.56 -1.49
C GLY A 97 -4.71 -3.65 -2.15
N PHE A 98 -5.20 -2.58 -2.77
CA PHE A 98 -4.40 -1.56 -3.43
C PHE A 98 -4.42 -0.25 -2.64
N GLU A 99 -3.26 0.38 -2.41
CA GLU A 99 -3.13 1.73 -1.82
C GLU A 99 -3.98 2.01 -0.55
N ARG A 100 -4.23 0.98 0.28
CA ARG A 100 -5.11 1.03 1.46
C ARG A 100 -6.60 1.32 1.15
N GLY A 101 -7.03 1.34 -0.10
CA GLY A 101 -8.44 1.51 -0.46
C GLY A 101 -9.30 0.27 -0.17
N GLY A 102 -10.59 0.35 -0.53
CA GLY A 102 -11.58 -0.69 -0.20
C GLY A 102 -11.30 -2.01 -0.89
N CYS A 103 -10.80 -3.00 -0.15
CA CYS A 103 -10.58 -4.37 -0.63
C CYS A 103 -11.28 -5.36 0.31
N ASN A 104 -12.06 -6.26 -0.28
CA ASN A 104 -12.87 -7.23 0.44
C ASN A 104 -12.60 -8.65 -0.09
N CYS A 105 -12.72 -9.70 0.73
CA CYS A 105 -12.69 -11.06 0.19
C CYS A 105 -14.07 -11.44 -0.36
N VAL A 106 -15.09 -11.50 0.48
CA VAL A 106 -16.49 -11.64 0.03
C VAL A 106 -17.15 -10.28 0.07
N TYR A 107 -17.41 -9.70 -1.10
CA TYR A 107 -18.03 -8.39 -1.24
C TYR A 107 -19.46 -8.55 -1.75
N LEU A 108 -20.40 -8.42 -0.81
CA LEU A 108 -21.84 -8.39 -1.06
C LEU A 108 -22.26 -6.92 -1.13
N ASP A 109 -22.07 -6.35 -2.31
CA ASP A 109 -22.10 -4.91 -2.54
C ASP A 109 -23.51 -4.37 -2.77
N ASP A 110 -23.73 -3.09 -2.46
CA ASP A 110 -24.93 -2.34 -2.81
C ASP A 110 -26.25 -3.12 -2.73
N GLN A 111 -26.74 -3.43 -1.53
CA GLN A 111 -28.00 -4.14 -1.33
C GLN A 111 -28.03 -5.63 -1.72
N PHE A 112 -26.89 -6.23 -2.06
CA PHE A 112 -26.82 -7.67 -2.31
C PHE A 112 -27.38 -8.48 -1.14
N SER A 113 -28.33 -9.37 -1.42
CA SER A 113 -29.09 -10.06 -0.39
C SER A 113 -29.02 -11.57 -0.53
N SER A 114 -29.19 -12.30 0.58
CA SER A 114 -29.37 -13.76 0.60
C SER A 114 -28.17 -14.63 0.17
N ALA A 115 -26.94 -14.22 0.47
CA ALA A 115 -25.78 -15.10 0.44
C ALA A 115 -25.53 -15.75 1.81
N THR A 116 -25.16 -17.04 1.81
CA THR A 116 -24.64 -17.75 2.97
C THR A 116 -23.13 -17.91 2.83
N VAL A 117 -22.37 -17.27 3.71
CA VAL A 117 -20.92 -17.39 3.84
C VAL A 117 -20.63 -18.31 5.03
N TYR A 118 -20.30 -19.58 4.75
CA TYR A 118 -20.23 -20.65 5.74
C TYR A 118 -18.85 -21.32 5.82
N GLY A 119 -18.24 -21.41 7.00
CA GLY A 119 -17.10 -22.34 7.13
C GLY A 119 -15.86 -21.97 6.32
N ASN A 120 -15.69 -20.71 5.92
CA ASN A 120 -14.51 -20.29 5.18
C ASN A 120 -13.38 -19.92 6.15
N LEU A 121 -12.14 -20.08 5.69
CA LEU A 121 -10.94 -19.62 6.37
C LEU A 121 -10.45 -18.33 5.70
N PHE A 122 -10.27 -17.28 6.50
CA PHE A 122 -9.67 -16.03 6.08
C PHE A 122 -8.41 -15.79 6.90
N PHE A 123 -7.27 -15.61 6.24
CA PHE A 123 -5.98 -15.41 6.90
C PHE A 123 -5.22 -14.23 6.30
N GLU A 124 -4.87 -13.23 7.10
CA GLU A 124 -4.09 -12.09 6.60
C GLU A 124 -4.73 -11.38 5.39
N VAL A 125 -5.96 -10.90 5.63
CA VAL A 125 -6.77 -10.19 4.62
C VAL A 125 -7.27 -8.84 5.17
N PRO A 126 -7.59 -7.84 4.31
CA PRO A 126 -8.09 -6.53 4.74
C PRO A 126 -9.48 -6.67 5.36
N THR A 127 -10.54 -6.62 4.57
CA THR A 127 -11.91 -6.91 5.03
C THR A 127 -12.28 -8.29 4.53
N ALA A 128 -12.53 -9.25 5.42
CA ALA A 128 -12.89 -10.60 4.99
C ALA A 128 -14.28 -10.62 4.36
N ILE A 129 -15.29 -10.02 5.02
CA ILE A 129 -16.65 -9.98 4.49
C ILE A 129 -17.20 -8.56 4.58
N LEU A 130 -17.76 -8.06 3.49
CA LEU A 130 -18.52 -6.81 3.45
C LEU A 130 -19.96 -7.08 3.02
N ILE A 131 -20.92 -6.63 3.84
CA ILE A 131 -22.35 -6.57 3.53
C ILE A 131 -22.74 -5.10 3.40
N GLY A 132 -22.91 -4.64 2.16
CA GLY A 132 -23.17 -3.24 1.84
C GLY A 132 -24.66 -2.94 1.82
N GLY A 133 -25.29 -2.74 2.98
CA GLY A 133 -26.72 -2.40 3.08
C GLY A 133 -27.70 -3.54 2.82
N GLY A 134 -27.22 -4.66 2.26
CA GLY A 134 -28.06 -5.80 1.89
C GLY A 134 -28.63 -6.60 3.05
N ARG A 135 -29.59 -7.48 2.74
CA ARG A 135 -30.42 -8.20 3.72
C ARG A 135 -30.39 -9.71 3.57
N ASP A 136 -30.81 -10.41 4.63
CA ASP A 136 -30.93 -11.86 4.70
C ASP A 136 -29.62 -12.63 4.41
N ASN A 137 -28.46 -12.00 4.64
CA ASN A 137 -27.15 -12.64 4.48
C ASN A 137 -26.76 -13.37 5.77
N LEU A 138 -26.13 -14.53 5.63
CA LEU A 138 -25.73 -15.39 6.75
C LEU A 138 -24.20 -15.52 6.76
N VAL A 139 -23.56 -15.06 7.83
CA VAL A 139 -22.11 -15.21 8.09
C VAL A 139 -21.93 -16.19 9.24
N LEU A 140 -21.70 -17.46 8.89
CA LEU A 140 -21.81 -18.57 9.82
C LEU A 140 -20.51 -19.40 9.84
N ASN A 141 -20.06 -19.81 11.02
CA ASN A 141 -19.00 -20.83 11.15
C ASN A 141 -17.66 -20.48 10.47
N ASN A 142 -17.36 -19.21 10.19
CA ASN A 142 -16.10 -18.83 9.53
C ASN A 142 -14.97 -18.65 10.55
N LEU A 143 -13.74 -18.95 10.13
CA LEU A 143 -12.52 -18.73 10.90
C LEU A 143 -11.75 -17.56 10.29
N PHE A 144 -11.60 -16.49 11.06
CA PHE A 144 -10.83 -15.29 10.72
C PHE A 144 -9.57 -15.25 11.57
N VAL A 145 -8.41 -15.26 10.94
CA VAL A 145 -7.11 -15.22 11.62
C VAL A 145 -6.29 -14.07 11.05
N ASN A 146 -5.85 -13.16 11.90
CA ASN A 146 -5.01 -12.03 11.48
C ASN A 146 -5.63 -11.15 10.36
N CYS A 147 -6.96 -11.01 10.36
CA CYS A 147 -7.65 -10.10 9.43
C CYS A 147 -7.66 -8.68 9.98
N ARG A 148 -7.53 -7.65 9.13
CA ARG A 148 -7.73 -6.25 9.57
C ARG A 148 -9.17 -6.06 10.07
N ARG A 149 -10.15 -6.66 9.38
CA ARG A 149 -11.56 -6.69 9.77
C ARG A 149 -12.21 -7.98 9.28
N ALA A 150 -12.82 -8.75 10.18
CA ALA A 150 -13.59 -9.95 9.82
C ALA A 150 -14.90 -9.59 9.11
N LEU A 151 -15.63 -8.58 9.60
CA LEU A 151 -16.92 -8.18 9.03
C LEU A 151 -17.07 -6.65 8.98
N SER A 152 -17.54 -6.16 7.83
CA SER A 152 -18.07 -4.81 7.66
C SER A 152 -19.52 -4.90 7.23
N LEU A 153 -20.43 -4.30 7.98
CA LEU A 153 -21.86 -4.29 7.64
C LEU A 153 -22.40 -2.87 7.81
N ASP A 154 -22.80 -2.25 6.70
CA ASP A 154 -23.36 -0.90 6.68
C ASP A 154 -24.86 -0.91 6.36
N ALA A 155 -25.49 0.26 6.53
CA ALA A 155 -26.86 0.54 6.16
C ALA A 155 -26.91 1.53 4.99
N ARG A 156 -25.99 1.44 4.00
CA ARG A 156 -25.89 2.40 2.88
C ARG A 156 -27.21 2.63 2.16
N GLY A 157 -28.08 1.62 2.16
CA GLY A 157 -29.44 1.66 1.65
C GLY A 157 -30.37 2.70 2.25
N LEU A 158 -30.17 3.00 3.53
CA LEU A 158 -30.91 4.01 4.28
C LEU A 158 -30.29 5.41 4.16
N GLY A 159 -29.14 5.51 3.48
CA GLY A 159 -28.37 6.75 3.33
C GLY A 159 -28.04 7.06 1.87
N TRP A 160 -26.74 7.07 1.55
CA TRP A 160 -26.24 7.54 0.26
C TRP A 160 -26.66 6.67 -0.93
N ALA A 161 -26.93 5.36 -0.72
CA ALA A 161 -27.30 4.41 -1.79
C ALA A 161 -28.82 4.29 -2.00
N THR A 162 -29.61 5.28 -1.53
CA THR A 162 -31.07 5.31 -1.72
C THR A 162 -31.50 5.38 -3.18
N ASN A 163 -30.65 5.90 -4.06
CA ASN A 163 -30.87 5.95 -5.51
C ASN A 163 -30.96 4.55 -6.16
N ALA A 164 -30.48 3.48 -5.52
CA ALA A 164 -30.61 2.11 -6.00
C ALA A 164 -32.06 1.59 -5.99
N TRP A 165 -32.97 2.24 -5.24
CA TRP A 165 -34.37 1.84 -5.08
C TRP A 165 -35.06 1.52 -6.42
N GLY A 166 -34.89 2.40 -7.42
CA GLY A 166 -35.54 2.25 -8.72
C GLY A 166 -35.09 0.98 -9.44
N THR A 167 -33.78 0.72 -9.46
CA THR A 167 -33.20 -0.50 -10.08
C THR A 167 -33.68 -1.76 -9.37
N LEU A 168 -33.54 -1.80 -8.04
CA LEU A 168 -33.90 -2.97 -7.23
C LEU A 168 -35.39 -3.31 -7.33
N THR A 169 -36.26 -2.31 -7.30
CA THR A 169 -37.71 -2.49 -7.43
C THR A 169 -38.09 -2.95 -8.83
N ASN A 170 -37.49 -2.36 -9.88
CA ASN A 170 -37.76 -2.77 -11.26
C ASN A 170 -37.33 -4.22 -11.52
N ASP A 171 -36.18 -4.64 -10.99
CA ASP A 171 -35.71 -6.02 -11.14
C ASP A 171 -36.59 -7.02 -10.37
N LEU A 172 -37.09 -6.64 -9.19
CA LEU A 172 -38.07 -7.44 -8.45
C LEU A 172 -39.39 -7.59 -9.23
N LEU A 173 -39.95 -6.48 -9.73
CA LEU A 173 -41.26 -6.46 -10.41
C LEU A 173 -41.25 -7.16 -11.78
N ARG A 174 -40.07 -7.40 -12.37
CA ARG A 174 -39.92 -8.23 -13.58
C ARG A 174 -40.07 -9.72 -13.31
N LEU A 175 -40.02 -10.13 -12.04
CA LEU A 175 -40.08 -11.54 -11.63
C LEU A 175 -41.47 -11.88 -11.08
N PRO A 176 -41.95 -13.12 -11.28
CA PRO A 176 -43.15 -13.62 -10.60
C PRO A 176 -42.83 -13.99 -9.13
N TYR A 177 -42.27 -13.05 -8.36
CA TYR A 177 -41.67 -13.33 -7.04
C TYR A 177 -42.70 -13.77 -5.97
N GLN A 178 -43.99 -13.49 -6.20
CA GLN A 178 -45.09 -13.85 -5.29
C GLN A 178 -45.73 -15.21 -5.60
N THR A 179 -45.39 -15.85 -6.72
CA THR A 179 -45.95 -17.14 -7.12
C THR A 179 -44.88 -18.22 -7.23
N PRO A 180 -45.24 -19.52 -7.13
CA PRO A 180 -44.29 -20.59 -7.38
C PRO A 180 -43.69 -20.51 -8.80
N PRO A 181 -42.39 -20.83 -8.98
CA PRO A 181 -41.50 -21.42 -7.99
C PRO A 181 -40.84 -20.42 -7.03
N TRP A 182 -40.90 -19.12 -7.29
CA TRP A 182 -40.19 -18.09 -6.51
C TRP A 182 -40.66 -18.00 -5.08
N SER A 183 -41.97 -17.95 -4.84
CA SER A 183 -42.51 -17.81 -3.47
C SER A 183 -42.21 -19.01 -2.57
N VAL A 184 -41.98 -20.19 -3.16
CA VAL A 184 -41.61 -21.42 -2.45
C VAL A 184 -40.11 -21.47 -2.20
N ARG A 185 -39.29 -21.12 -3.21
CA ARG A 185 -37.82 -21.17 -3.10
C ARG A 185 -37.25 -20.01 -2.26
N TYR A 186 -37.84 -18.83 -2.38
CA TYR A 186 -37.38 -17.59 -1.74
C TYR A 186 -38.53 -16.88 -1.01
N PRO A 187 -39.10 -17.49 0.05
CA PRO A 187 -40.25 -16.95 0.75
C PRO A 187 -40.03 -15.52 1.29
N ALA A 188 -38.79 -15.18 1.68
CA ALA A 188 -38.41 -13.83 2.13
C ALA A 188 -38.61 -12.72 1.07
N LEU A 189 -38.65 -13.06 -0.23
CA LEU A 189 -38.93 -12.08 -1.29
C LEU A 189 -40.40 -11.65 -1.32
N THR A 190 -41.32 -12.54 -0.95
CA THR A 190 -42.76 -12.36 -1.20
C THR A 190 -43.34 -11.12 -0.51
N ASN A 191 -42.77 -10.74 0.64
CA ASN A 191 -43.21 -9.61 1.46
C ASN A 191 -42.21 -8.45 1.50
N ILE A 192 -41.13 -8.50 0.71
CA ILE A 192 -39.98 -7.58 0.84
C ILE A 192 -40.37 -6.10 0.80
N LEU A 193 -41.29 -5.71 -0.08
CA LEU A 193 -41.75 -4.31 -0.24
C LEU A 193 -42.49 -3.76 0.97
N ASN A 194 -42.98 -4.63 1.87
CA ASN A 194 -43.70 -4.23 3.08
C ASN A 194 -42.79 -4.21 4.33
N GLU A 195 -41.48 -4.43 4.17
CA GLU A 195 -40.56 -4.67 5.29
C GLU A 195 -39.36 -3.71 5.31
N ASP A 196 -39.51 -2.50 4.77
CA ASP A 196 -38.41 -1.56 4.55
C ASP A 196 -37.27 -2.24 3.78
N PRO A 197 -37.44 -2.43 2.46
CA PRO A 197 -36.58 -3.32 1.68
C PRO A 197 -35.15 -2.79 1.54
N MET A 198 -34.91 -1.51 1.84
CA MET A 198 -33.57 -0.90 1.83
C MET A 198 -32.81 -1.05 3.15
N ALA A 199 -33.48 -1.46 4.24
CA ALA A 199 -32.81 -1.72 5.50
C ALA A 199 -32.10 -3.09 5.47
N PRO A 200 -30.88 -3.20 6.06
CA PRO A 200 -30.09 -4.44 6.11
C PRO A 200 -30.65 -5.45 7.14
N ARG A 201 -31.87 -5.92 6.90
CA ARG A 201 -32.63 -6.78 7.83
C ARG A 201 -32.31 -8.26 7.66
N GLY A 202 -32.61 -9.06 8.68
CA GLY A 202 -32.52 -10.52 8.60
C GLY A 202 -31.09 -11.06 8.47
N ASN A 203 -30.07 -10.23 8.62
CA ASN A 203 -28.68 -10.65 8.56
C ASN A 203 -28.31 -11.40 9.85
N VAL A 204 -27.56 -12.49 9.73
CA VAL A 204 -27.13 -13.31 10.88
C VAL A 204 -25.62 -13.48 10.87
N VAL A 205 -24.98 -13.20 12.01
CA VAL A 205 -23.54 -13.37 12.23
C VAL A 205 -23.34 -14.28 13.42
N ALA A 206 -23.11 -15.57 13.19
CA ALA A 206 -23.09 -16.53 14.28
C ALA A 206 -22.04 -17.64 14.17
N ARG A 207 -21.58 -18.10 15.33
CA ARG A 207 -20.63 -19.23 15.46
C ARG A 207 -19.34 -19.00 14.68
N ASN A 208 -18.88 -17.77 14.52
CA ASN A 208 -17.60 -17.49 13.89
C ASN A 208 -16.49 -17.41 14.93
N VAL A 209 -15.25 -17.61 14.49
CA VAL A 209 -14.05 -17.41 15.30
C VAL A 209 -13.24 -16.28 14.70
N SER A 210 -12.88 -15.27 15.50
CA SER A 210 -11.98 -14.19 15.10
C SER A 210 -10.83 -14.09 16.07
N TRP A 211 -9.64 -14.36 15.57
CA TRP A 211 -8.41 -14.42 16.36
C TRP A 211 -7.29 -13.58 15.75
N MET A 212 -6.54 -12.89 16.63
CA MET A 212 -5.40 -12.04 16.26
C MET A 212 -5.71 -10.94 15.21
N GLY A 213 -6.94 -10.43 15.15
CA GLY A 213 -7.35 -9.44 14.14
C GLY A 213 -8.59 -8.64 14.56
N GLY A 214 -9.04 -7.74 13.69
CA GLY A 214 -10.26 -6.96 13.92
C GLY A 214 -11.52 -7.80 13.71
N TRP A 215 -12.53 -7.60 14.56
CA TRP A 215 -13.81 -8.32 14.47
C TRP A 215 -14.78 -7.67 13.48
N ALA A 216 -15.90 -7.13 13.97
CA ALA A 216 -16.98 -6.62 13.17
C ALA A 216 -17.16 -5.12 13.42
N TRP A 217 -17.28 -4.36 12.33
CA TRP A 217 -17.89 -3.04 12.33
C TRP A 217 -19.30 -3.19 11.76
N ILE A 218 -20.30 -2.85 12.58
CA ILE A 218 -21.70 -2.83 12.20
C ILE A 218 -22.18 -1.41 12.42
N GLU A 219 -22.57 -0.72 11.34
CA GLU A 219 -23.10 0.63 11.40
C GLU A 219 -24.32 0.69 12.34
N SER A 220 -24.43 1.75 13.14
CA SER A 220 -25.51 1.93 14.11
C SER A 220 -26.90 1.77 13.49
N ALA A 221 -27.13 2.28 12.28
CA ALA A 221 -28.39 2.15 11.56
C ALA A 221 -28.70 0.72 11.10
N ALA A 222 -27.68 -0.14 10.98
CA ALA A 222 -27.86 -1.54 10.59
C ALA A 222 -28.14 -2.47 11.77
N GLN A 223 -27.79 -2.08 13.00
CA GLN A 223 -27.78 -2.98 14.17
C GLN A 223 -29.13 -3.66 14.43
N ALA A 224 -30.25 -2.96 14.25
CA ALA A 224 -31.59 -3.53 14.46
C ALA A 224 -31.94 -4.66 13.48
N GLY A 225 -31.26 -4.73 12.33
CA GLY A 225 -31.45 -5.74 11.30
C GLY A 225 -30.53 -6.95 11.43
N VAL A 226 -29.61 -6.95 12.39
CA VAL A 226 -28.54 -7.97 12.53
C VAL A 226 -28.71 -8.77 13.81
N THR A 227 -28.74 -10.10 13.68
CA THR A 227 -28.63 -11.02 14.82
C THR A 227 -27.20 -11.52 14.94
N SER A 228 -26.53 -11.24 16.05
CA SER A 228 -25.16 -11.70 16.33
C SER A 228 -25.13 -12.61 17.56
N SER A 229 -24.59 -13.82 17.44
CA SER A 229 -24.58 -14.79 18.55
C SER A 229 -23.44 -15.80 18.46
N ASN A 230 -22.97 -16.28 19.62
CA ASN A 230 -22.02 -17.41 19.72
C ASN A 230 -20.71 -17.23 18.92
N ASN A 231 -20.25 -15.99 18.69
CA ASN A 231 -18.97 -15.74 18.04
C ASN A 231 -17.84 -15.74 19.09
N LEU A 232 -16.76 -16.49 18.83
CA LEU A 232 -15.55 -16.45 19.65
C LEU A 232 -14.64 -15.34 19.13
N VAL A 233 -14.52 -14.26 19.89
CA VAL A 233 -13.80 -13.05 19.46
C VAL A 233 -12.75 -12.69 20.50
N ASN A 234 -11.51 -12.45 20.07
CA ASN A 234 -10.39 -12.05 20.92
C ASN A 234 -10.10 -13.04 22.07
N VAL A 235 -10.45 -14.32 21.85
CA VAL A 235 -10.12 -15.44 22.74
C VAL A 235 -9.37 -16.47 21.90
N ASP A 236 -8.26 -16.98 22.45
CA ASP A 236 -7.44 -17.99 21.77
C ASP A 236 -8.31 -19.22 21.43
N PRO A 237 -8.50 -19.53 20.14
CA PRO A 237 -9.31 -20.67 19.74
C PRO A 237 -8.56 -22.01 19.87
N LEU A 238 -7.31 -22.01 20.34
CA LEU A 238 -6.45 -23.20 20.42
C LEU A 238 -6.22 -23.83 19.05
N LEU A 239 -5.59 -23.08 18.14
CA LEU A 239 -5.12 -23.63 16.87
C LEU A 239 -4.07 -24.73 17.13
N VAL A 240 -4.03 -25.76 16.27
CA VAL A 240 -3.09 -26.88 16.40
C VAL A 240 -1.64 -26.38 16.29
N ASP A 241 -1.33 -25.58 15.27
CA ASP A 241 -0.03 -24.92 15.13
C ASP A 241 -0.12 -23.71 14.19
N SER A 242 -0.44 -22.55 14.75
CA SER A 242 -0.53 -21.31 13.96
C SER A 242 0.82 -20.84 13.40
N ASN A 243 1.95 -21.26 13.99
CA ASN A 243 3.28 -20.91 13.48
C ASN A 243 3.62 -21.68 12.20
N ARG A 244 2.92 -22.79 11.96
CA ARG A 244 3.03 -23.61 10.75
C ARG A 244 1.80 -23.49 9.84
N LEU A 245 0.96 -22.47 10.05
CA LEU A 245 -0.30 -22.25 9.31
C LEU A 245 -1.28 -23.44 9.40
N ASP A 246 -1.20 -24.23 10.47
CA ASP A 246 -2.20 -25.27 10.76
C ASP A 246 -3.35 -24.65 11.58
N PHE A 247 -4.37 -24.21 10.85
CA PHE A 247 -5.54 -23.54 11.40
C PHE A 247 -6.62 -24.49 11.93
N ARG A 248 -6.34 -25.80 12.02
CA ARG A 248 -7.24 -26.73 12.68
C ARG A 248 -7.33 -26.39 14.16
N LEU A 249 -8.50 -26.63 14.75
CA LEU A 249 -8.71 -26.42 16.19
C LEU A 249 -8.33 -27.68 16.97
N GLN A 250 -7.62 -27.50 18.07
CA GLN A 250 -7.39 -28.56 19.05
C GLN A 250 -8.73 -29.05 19.61
N THR A 251 -8.83 -30.33 19.98
CA THR A 251 -10.09 -30.97 20.41
C THR A 251 -10.74 -30.32 21.63
N ASN A 252 -9.98 -29.58 22.43
CA ASN A 252 -10.44 -28.82 23.60
C ASN A 252 -10.71 -27.34 23.31
N SER A 253 -10.78 -26.92 22.04
CA SER A 253 -11.05 -25.54 21.65
C SER A 253 -12.34 -25.00 22.28
N PRO A 254 -12.34 -23.78 22.85
CA PRO A 254 -13.55 -23.15 23.36
C PRO A 254 -14.58 -22.87 22.26
N ALA A 255 -14.17 -22.80 20.99
CA ALA A 255 -15.06 -22.58 19.86
C ALA A 255 -16.13 -23.68 19.73
N PHE A 256 -15.76 -24.94 20.03
CA PHE A 256 -16.69 -26.06 19.97
C PHE A 256 -17.86 -25.93 20.97
N GLY A 257 -17.59 -25.35 22.15
CA GLY A 257 -18.65 -25.07 23.14
C GLY A 257 -19.68 -24.02 22.67
N LEU A 258 -19.31 -23.20 21.69
CA LEU A 258 -20.19 -22.21 21.05
C LEU A 258 -20.91 -22.77 19.81
N GLY A 259 -20.67 -24.05 19.48
CA GLY A 259 -21.23 -24.72 18.32
C GLY A 259 -20.45 -24.50 17.02
N PHE A 260 -19.21 -24.01 17.08
CA PHE A 260 -18.34 -23.99 15.90
C PHE A 260 -18.11 -25.43 15.41
N GLU A 261 -18.23 -25.65 14.11
CA GLU A 261 -17.97 -26.94 13.46
C GLU A 261 -16.57 -26.91 12.81
N PRO A 262 -15.74 -27.96 12.97
CA PRO A 262 -14.42 -28.05 12.33
C PRO A 262 -14.48 -27.81 10.82
N LEU A 263 -13.50 -27.07 10.30
CA LEU A 263 -13.39 -26.81 8.86
C LEU A 263 -12.66 -27.96 8.15
N PRO A 264 -13.12 -28.41 6.97
CA PRO A 264 -12.47 -29.43 6.15
C PRO A 264 -11.27 -28.84 5.37
N LEU A 265 -10.25 -28.36 6.09
CA LEU A 265 -9.12 -27.62 5.50
C LEU A 265 -8.29 -28.46 4.52
N ASP A 266 -8.25 -29.77 4.70
CA ASP A 266 -7.55 -30.74 3.86
C ASP A 266 -8.18 -30.94 2.48
N GLN A 267 -9.39 -30.42 2.27
CA GLN A 267 -10.14 -30.55 1.01
C GLN A 267 -10.08 -29.28 0.16
N ILE A 268 -9.48 -28.19 0.64
CA ILE A 268 -9.43 -26.90 -0.05
C ILE A 268 -8.35 -26.94 -1.14
N GLY A 269 -8.66 -26.36 -2.30
CA GLY A 269 -7.77 -26.26 -3.45
C GLY A 269 -7.99 -27.39 -4.48
N PRO A 270 -7.22 -27.37 -5.59
CA PRO A 270 -7.31 -28.37 -6.67
C PRO A 270 -6.98 -29.80 -6.22
N ARG A 271 -7.69 -30.80 -6.78
CA ARG A 271 -7.63 -32.21 -6.35
C ARG A 271 -6.73 -33.13 -7.21
N THR A 272 -6.02 -32.62 -8.22
CA THR A 272 -5.32 -33.47 -9.20
C THR A 272 -4.12 -34.24 -8.58
N ASN A 273 -4.17 -35.58 -8.67
CA ASN A 273 -3.28 -36.57 -8.05
C ASN A 273 -1.93 -36.76 -8.76
N LEU A 274 -0.81 -36.51 -8.06
CA LEU A 274 0.36 -37.39 -7.89
C LEU A 274 1.31 -36.69 -6.91
N GLU A 275 1.32 -37.16 -5.66
CA GLU A 275 1.92 -36.48 -4.51
C GLU A 275 1.26 -35.13 -4.25
N HIS A 276 1.34 -34.61 -3.02
CA HIS A 276 1.09 -33.20 -2.80
C HIS A 276 2.03 -32.47 -3.75
N ALA A 277 1.57 -31.92 -4.87
CA ALA A 277 2.38 -30.98 -5.65
C ALA A 277 2.69 -29.84 -4.67
N PRO A 278 3.92 -29.78 -4.10
CA PRO A 278 4.27 -28.68 -3.23
C PRO A 278 4.31 -27.50 -4.17
N TRP A 279 3.45 -26.50 -3.97
CA TRP A 279 3.79 -25.18 -4.49
C TRP A 279 5.21 -24.88 -4.00
N PRO A 280 6.15 -24.49 -4.89
CA PRO A 280 7.45 -24.05 -4.45
C PRO A 280 7.22 -22.89 -3.46
N PRO A 281 7.82 -22.95 -2.26
CA PRO A 281 7.65 -21.88 -1.29
C PRO A 281 8.12 -20.56 -1.93
N SER A 282 7.31 -19.52 -1.80
CA SER A 282 7.54 -18.21 -2.42
C SER A 282 7.75 -17.15 -1.35
N ALA A 283 8.57 -16.14 -1.66
CA ALA A 283 8.76 -14.97 -0.80
C ALA A 283 8.15 -13.73 -1.46
N THR A 284 7.55 -12.88 -0.62
CA THR A 284 6.99 -11.59 -1.01
C THR A 284 7.54 -10.51 -0.10
N LEU A 285 8.10 -9.44 -0.66
CA LEU A 285 8.47 -8.25 0.10
C LEU A 285 7.21 -7.53 0.61
N VAL A 286 7.08 -7.41 1.93
CA VAL A 286 6.06 -6.59 2.59
C VAL A 286 6.60 -5.23 3.02
N ARG A 287 7.93 -5.08 3.07
CA ARG A 287 8.63 -3.80 3.19
C ARG A 287 9.87 -3.79 2.29
N PRO A 288 10.20 -2.65 1.64
CA PRO A 288 9.42 -1.42 1.59
C PRO A 288 8.14 -1.58 0.74
N VAL A 289 7.22 -0.61 0.77
CA VAL A 289 6.07 -0.59 -0.14
C VAL A 289 6.49 -0.17 -1.55
N HIS A 290 5.75 -0.59 -2.58
CA HIS A 290 5.99 -0.17 -3.96
C HIS A 290 5.91 1.36 -4.09
N GLN A 291 6.84 1.94 -4.87
CA GLN A 291 7.10 3.38 -5.03
C GLN A 291 7.54 4.12 -3.76
N ALA A 292 7.99 3.43 -2.70
CA ALA A 292 8.52 4.12 -1.52
C ALA A 292 9.71 5.02 -1.90
N VAL A 293 9.71 6.25 -1.34
CA VAL A 293 10.75 7.24 -1.55
C VAL A 293 11.59 7.41 -0.28
N PHE A 294 12.91 7.34 -0.40
CA PHE A 294 13.84 7.48 0.71
C PHE A 294 14.85 8.62 0.47
N GLY A 295 15.01 9.52 1.42
CA GLY A 295 16.00 10.61 1.37
C GLY A 295 17.29 10.24 2.12
N ARG A 296 18.46 10.32 1.46
CA ARG A 296 19.77 9.97 2.07
C ARG A 296 20.24 11.02 3.11
N PRO A 297 21.01 10.60 4.15
CA PRO A 297 21.35 9.22 4.50
C PRO A 297 20.10 8.47 5.00
N THR A 298 19.97 7.20 4.62
CA THR A 298 18.75 6.43 4.87
C THR A 298 19.04 4.96 5.07
N ALA A 299 18.12 4.26 5.71
CA ALA A 299 18.14 2.81 5.86
C ALA A 299 16.84 2.28 5.26
N VAL A 300 16.95 1.44 4.23
CA VAL A 300 15.78 0.83 3.57
C VAL A 300 15.51 -0.52 4.25
N PRO A 301 14.39 -0.67 4.99
CA PRO A 301 14.04 -1.94 5.60
C PRO A 301 13.44 -2.88 4.55
N LEU A 302 14.03 -4.07 4.42
CA LEU A 302 13.49 -5.17 3.63
C LEU A 302 12.91 -6.21 4.59
N GLU A 303 11.63 -6.52 4.42
CA GLU A 303 10.94 -7.56 5.19
C GLU A 303 10.16 -8.41 4.21
N ALA A 304 10.32 -9.74 4.32
CA ALA A 304 9.65 -10.69 3.45
C ALA A 304 8.77 -11.65 4.25
N VAL A 305 7.62 -11.99 3.67
CA VAL A 305 6.74 -13.07 4.13
C VAL A 305 6.89 -14.25 3.17
N VAL A 306 6.89 -15.47 3.72
CA VAL A 306 7.00 -16.71 2.94
C VAL A 306 5.66 -17.46 3.02
N SER A 307 5.18 -17.98 1.89
CA SER A 307 3.87 -18.65 1.77
C SER A 307 3.77 -19.99 2.51
N ASP A 308 4.88 -20.70 2.71
CA ASP A 308 4.98 -21.94 3.51
C ASP A 308 6.28 -21.95 4.34
N PRO A 309 6.32 -21.25 5.50
CA PRO A 309 7.50 -21.22 6.37
C PRO A 309 7.72 -22.56 7.08
N ALA A 310 6.72 -23.44 7.13
CA ALA A 310 6.74 -24.76 7.77
C ALA A 310 7.58 -25.78 6.97
N ARG A 311 7.69 -25.59 5.66
CA ARG A 311 8.63 -26.27 4.76
C ARG A 311 10.02 -25.63 4.69
N VAL A 312 10.30 -24.60 5.50
CA VAL A 312 11.58 -23.91 5.67
C VAL A 312 12.42 -23.86 4.39
N ALA A 313 12.24 -22.78 3.66
CA ALA A 313 13.33 -22.14 2.92
C ALA A 313 14.62 -22.25 3.74
N GLU A 314 15.69 -22.88 3.23
CA GLU A 314 17.00 -22.85 3.89
C GLU A 314 17.43 -21.42 4.23
N ARG A 315 17.01 -20.46 3.39
CA ARG A 315 17.10 -19.01 3.60
C ARG A 315 16.17 -18.25 2.64
N VAL A 316 15.84 -17.01 3.01
CA VAL A 316 15.32 -15.99 2.09
C VAL A 316 16.47 -15.13 1.60
N GLU A 317 16.55 -14.91 0.28
CA GLU A 317 17.51 -14.02 -0.36
C GLU A 317 16.83 -12.70 -0.73
N PHE A 318 17.37 -11.59 -0.23
CA PHE A 318 16.92 -10.24 -0.59
C PHE A 318 17.74 -9.75 -1.78
N MET A 319 17.05 -9.26 -2.82
CA MET A 319 17.63 -8.95 -4.11
C MET A 319 17.43 -7.48 -4.50
N VAL A 320 18.36 -6.94 -5.28
CA VAL A 320 18.21 -5.70 -6.06
C VAL A 320 18.52 -6.02 -7.53
N GLY A 321 17.52 -5.91 -8.41
CA GLY A 321 17.59 -6.49 -9.75
C GLY A 321 17.88 -8.00 -9.65
N ARG A 322 19.02 -8.45 -10.20
CA ARG A 322 19.48 -9.85 -10.04
C ARG A 322 20.57 -10.03 -8.97
N ALA A 323 20.97 -8.95 -8.32
CA ALA A 323 22.03 -8.94 -7.32
C ALA A 323 21.50 -9.32 -5.94
N MET A 324 22.19 -10.19 -5.19
CA MET A 324 21.83 -10.48 -3.80
C MET A 324 22.39 -9.41 -2.87
N LEU A 325 21.51 -8.76 -2.11
CA LEU A 325 21.87 -7.84 -1.03
C LEU A 325 22.25 -8.59 0.25
N ALA A 326 21.43 -9.59 0.60
CA ALA A 326 21.61 -10.39 1.81
C ALA A 326 20.82 -11.70 1.70
N ALA A 327 21.11 -12.64 2.60
CA ALA A 327 20.27 -13.80 2.83
C ALA A 327 20.11 -14.07 4.32
N THR A 328 18.95 -14.54 4.73
CA THR A 328 18.67 -14.89 6.14
C THR A 328 17.81 -16.14 6.24
N ALA A 329 18.20 -17.05 7.12
CA ALA A 329 17.39 -18.19 7.54
C ALA A 329 16.55 -17.88 8.79
N GLN A 330 16.78 -16.72 9.42
CA GLN A 330 16.18 -16.36 10.69
C GLN A 330 14.85 -15.63 10.48
N PHE A 331 13.78 -16.20 11.04
CA PHE A 331 12.48 -15.55 11.12
C PHE A 331 12.45 -14.53 12.29
N PRO A 332 11.82 -13.35 12.13
CA PRO A 332 11.21 -12.83 10.90
C PRO A 332 12.27 -12.50 9.84
N PHE A 333 12.00 -12.81 8.57
CA PHE A 333 12.95 -12.60 7.47
C PHE A 333 13.09 -11.10 7.19
N ARG A 334 14.18 -10.52 7.71
CA ARG A 334 14.44 -9.08 7.65
C ARG A 334 15.88 -8.79 7.27
N PHE A 335 16.05 -7.70 6.54
CA PHE A 335 17.34 -7.09 6.24
C PHE A 335 17.20 -5.57 6.22
N THR A 336 18.27 -4.84 6.51
CA THR A 336 18.29 -3.38 6.41
C THR A 336 19.39 -2.93 5.47
N TRP A 337 18.99 -2.45 4.30
CA TRP A 337 19.93 -1.93 3.31
C TRP A 337 20.32 -0.50 3.67
N SER A 338 21.54 -0.34 4.15
CA SER A 338 22.03 0.94 4.70
C SER A 338 22.66 1.83 3.64
N ASN A 339 22.24 3.09 3.62
CA ASN A 339 22.75 4.19 2.79
C ASN A 339 22.88 3.88 1.29
N PRO A 340 21.86 3.28 0.63
CA PRO A 340 21.88 3.06 -0.81
C PRO A 340 22.16 4.38 -1.56
N PRO A 341 22.87 4.36 -2.71
CA PRO A 341 23.01 5.54 -3.55
C PRO A 341 21.66 6.07 -4.05
N PRO A 342 21.56 7.32 -4.52
CA PRO A 342 20.36 7.78 -5.21
C PRO A 342 20.11 6.96 -6.48
N GLY A 343 18.86 6.66 -6.78
CA GLY A 343 18.46 5.86 -7.92
C GLY A 343 17.09 5.21 -7.79
N HIS A 344 16.62 4.63 -8.88
CA HIS A 344 15.47 3.75 -8.89
C HIS A 344 15.94 2.30 -8.73
N TYR A 345 15.35 1.57 -7.80
CA TYR A 345 15.70 0.19 -7.51
C TYR A 345 14.50 -0.71 -7.64
N SER A 346 14.68 -1.86 -8.27
CA SER A 346 13.75 -2.98 -8.24
C SER A 346 14.25 -3.97 -7.18
N LEU A 347 13.52 -4.12 -6.09
CA LEU A 347 13.84 -5.01 -4.98
C LEU A 347 12.98 -6.26 -5.06
N ASP A 348 13.54 -7.42 -4.73
CA ASP A 348 12.82 -8.70 -4.73
C ASP A 348 13.24 -9.56 -3.53
N ALA A 349 12.44 -10.58 -3.19
CA ALA A 349 12.79 -11.58 -2.19
C ALA A 349 12.57 -12.97 -2.76
N ARG A 350 13.56 -13.86 -2.61
CA ARG A 350 13.53 -15.22 -3.15
C ARG A 350 13.63 -16.25 -2.04
N VAL A 351 12.94 -17.37 -2.21
CA VAL A 351 13.06 -18.51 -1.30
C VAL A 351 14.06 -19.50 -1.88
N VAL A 352 14.97 -19.99 -1.05
CA VAL A 352 15.86 -21.10 -1.40
C VAL A 352 15.39 -22.37 -0.73
N HIS A 353 15.10 -23.43 -1.51
CA HIS A 353 14.75 -24.75 -0.99
C HIS A 353 15.38 -25.84 -1.88
N GLY A 354 16.27 -26.66 -1.32
CA GLY A 354 17.03 -27.65 -2.09
C GLY A 354 18.11 -27.02 -3.00
N ALA A 355 18.26 -27.52 -4.23
CA ALA A 355 19.34 -27.11 -5.14
C ALA A 355 19.07 -25.80 -5.92
N GLY A 356 17.93 -25.13 -5.70
CA GLY A 356 17.51 -23.95 -6.47
C GLY A 356 16.90 -22.83 -5.62
N ALA A 357 17.06 -21.60 -6.09
CA ALA A 357 16.33 -20.44 -5.60
C ALA A 357 15.13 -20.21 -6.52
N GLU A 358 13.93 -20.13 -5.95
CA GLU A 358 12.71 -19.86 -6.69
C GLU A 358 12.49 -18.34 -6.81
N PRO A 359 12.04 -17.82 -7.98
CA PRO A 359 11.82 -16.38 -8.17
C PRO A 359 10.76 -15.83 -7.19
N GLY A 360 10.94 -14.59 -6.73
CA GLY A 360 9.90 -13.88 -5.97
C GLY A 360 8.69 -13.52 -6.86
N VAL A 361 7.54 -13.28 -6.23
CA VAL A 361 6.25 -13.16 -6.92
C VAL A 361 6.04 -11.77 -7.57
N LYS A 362 6.63 -10.69 -7.01
CA LYS A 362 6.50 -9.32 -7.56
C LYS A 362 7.61 -8.39 -7.03
N PRO A 363 8.50 -7.86 -7.88
CA PRO A 363 9.50 -6.87 -7.45
C PRO A 363 8.86 -5.56 -6.98
N VAL A 364 9.37 -5.01 -5.89
CA VAL A 364 9.02 -3.70 -5.34
C VAL A 364 9.96 -2.65 -5.91
N THR A 365 9.42 -1.63 -6.58
CA THR A 365 10.23 -0.50 -7.04
C THR A 365 10.31 0.54 -5.93
N ILE A 366 11.49 1.10 -5.67
CA ILE A 366 11.69 2.24 -4.77
C ILE A 366 12.50 3.34 -5.44
N HIS A 367 12.39 4.55 -4.90
CA HIS A 367 13.23 5.67 -5.28
C HIS A 367 14.08 6.13 -4.09
N VAL A 368 15.38 6.24 -4.27
CA VAL A 368 16.27 6.87 -3.29
C VAL A 368 16.73 8.19 -3.89
N GLN A 369 16.57 9.27 -3.14
CA GLN A 369 16.94 10.63 -3.55
C GLN A 369 17.87 11.29 -2.53
N ASP A 370 18.53 12.38 -2.94
CA ASP A 370 19.34 13.18 -2.02
C ASP A 370 18.41 14.15 -1.25
N ALA A 371 18.34 14.00 0.07
CA ALA A 371 17.65 14.97 0.91
C ALA A 371 18.58 16.15 1.23
N LEU A 372 18.46 17.22 0.44
CA LEU A 372 19.20 18.45 0.66
C LEU A 372 18.76 19.12 1.97
N VAL A 373 17.46 19.06 2.25
CA VAL A 373 16.83 19.36 3.54
C VAL A 373 15.72 18.34 3.75
N ALA A 374 15.78 17.54 4.83
CA ALA A 374 14.73 16.59 5.18
C ALA A 374 13.61 17.28 5.99
N ALA A 375 12.38 16.77 5.91
CA ALA A 375 11.31 17.12 6.85
C ALA A 375 11.77 16.89 8.31
N GLY A 376 11.26 17.67 9.25
CA GLY A 376 11.68 17.64 10.65
C GLY A 376 13.10 18.17 10.90
N SER A 377 13.71 18.82 9.90
CA SER A 377 15.04 19.42 10.04
C SER A 377 15.07 20.51 11.12
N VAL A 378 16.25 20.76 11.68
CA VAL A 378 16.45 21.90 12.58
C VAL A 378 16.49 23.20 11.77
N TRP A 379 15.67 24.18 12.16
CA TRP A 379 15.60 25.51 11.58
C TRP A 379 16.04 26.55 12.59
N LYS A 380 16.74 27.60 12.12
CA LYS A 380 16.85 28.86 12.85
C LYS A 380 15.51 29.59 12.71
N TYR A 381 15.01 30.18 13.78
CA TYR A 381 13.71 30.86 13.74
C TYR A 381 13.73 32.20 14.48
N LEU A 382 12.82 33.09 14.12
CA LEU A 382 12.56 34.33 14.83
C LEU A 382 11.04 34.53 14.97
N ASP A 383 10.58 34.56 16.21
CA ASP A 383 9.18 34.56 16.62
C ASP A 383 8.83 35.76 17.53
N ASN A 384 9.60 36.84 17.45
CA ASN A 384 9.47 38.01 18.32
C ASN A 384 8.64 39.17 17.72
N GLY A 385 8.02 38.94 16.56
CA GLY A 385 7.17 39.92 15.86
C GLY A 385 7.92 41.13 15.28
N SER A 386 9.25 41.12 15.25
CA SER A 386 10.04 42.24 14.72
C SER A 386 10.09 42.25 13.18
N ASN A 387 10.11 43.45 12.58
CA ASN A 387 10.27 43.60 11.14
C ASN A 387 11.72 43.35 10.71
N GLN A 388 11.94 42.27 9.94
CA GLN A 388 13.27 41.92 9.45
C GLN A 388 13.64 42.57 8.10
N GLY A 389 12.71 43.30 7.47
CA GLY A 389 12.89 43.85 6.13
C GLY A 389 13.16 42.74 5.11
N THR A 390 14.11 42.96 4.20
CA THR A 390 14.46 41.99 3.14
C THR A 390 15.87 41.39 3.27
N ALA A 391 16.74 41.98 4.09
CA ALA A 391 18.14 41.56 4.22
C ALA A 391 18.29 40.13 4.77
N TRP A 392 17.36 39.71 5.64
CA TRP A 392 17.34 38.37 6.23
C TRP A 392 17.12 37.24 5.22
N ARG A 393 16.78 37.53 3.97
CA ARG A 393 16.59 36.52 2.91
C ARG A 393 17.92 36.13 2.26
N ALA A 394 18.93 36.97 2.39
CA ALA A 394 20.23 36.79 1.74
C ALA A 394 21.01 35.61 2.35
N SER A 395 21.86 35.00 1.53
CA SER A 395 22.68 33.83 1.94
C SER A 395 23.74 34.17 2.99
N ASP A 396 24.19 35.43 3.04
CA ASP A 396 25.24 35.95 3.93
C ASP A 396 24.69 36.66 5.18
N PHE A 397 23.37 36.67 5.39
CA PHE A 397 22.77 37.24 6.59
C PHE A 397 23.22 36.49 7.86
N ASP A 398 23.60 37.25 8.89
CA ASP A 398 24.03 36.73 10.18
C ASP A 398 22.84 36.41 11.08
N ASP A 399 22.44 35.13 11.09
CA ASP A 399 21.36 34.59 11.92
C ASP A 399 21.86 33.88 13.19
N ARG A 400 23.13 34.06 13.59
CA ARG A 400 23.72 33.34 14.74
C ARG A 400 22.97 33.59 16.04
N ALA A 401 22.36 34.77 16.19
CA ALA A 401 21.57 35.15 17.35
C ALA A 401 20.16 34.52 17.38
N TRP A 402 19.70 33.91 16.27
CA TRP A 402 18.37 33.30 16.21
C TRP A 402 18.38 31.95 16.95
N PRO A 403 17.34 31.66 17.75
CA PRO A 403 17.14 30.33 18.31
C PRO A 403 16.97 29.27 17.21
N SER A 404 17.12 28.00 17.57
CA SER A 404 16.94 26.89 16.62
C SER A 404 16.27 25.69 17.26
N GLY A 405 15.43 25.01 16.49
CA GLY A 405 14.75 23.78 16.91
C GLY A 405 14.29 22.94 15.72
N PRO A 406 13.99 21.64 15.94
CA PRO A 406 13.44 20.77 14.91
C PRO A 406 12.04 21.20 14.48
N ALA A 407 11.74 21.08 13.19
CA ALA A 407 10.36 21.15 12.69
C ALA A 407 9.57 19.87 13.10
N GLU A 408 8.25 19.88 13.17
CA GLU A 408 7.32 21.00 12.94
C GLU A 408 7.51 22.13 13.99
N LEU A 409 7.59 23.39 13.53
CA LEU A 409 7.70 24.56 14.41
C LEU A 409 6.35 25.28 14.45
N GLY A 410 5.81 25.53 15.64
CA GLY A 410 4.47 26.09 15.73
C GLY A 410 3.89 26.27 17.13
N TYR A 411 2.58 26.48 17.20
CA TYR A 411 1.77 26.33 18.42
C TYR A 411 0.32 26.05 18.01
N GLY A 412 -0.44 25.39 18.90
CA GLY A 412 -1.89 25.23 18.75
C GLY A 412 -2.35 23.80 18.47
N ASP A 413 -1.46 22.93 18.02
CA ASP A 413 -1.81 21.59 17.52
C ASP A 413 -1.79 20.49 18.60
N GLU A 414 -1.34 20.82 19.82
CA GLU A 414 -1.37 19.89 20.96
C GLU A 414 -2.80 19.39 21.28
N ALA A 415 -3.82 20.21 21.02
CA ALA A 415 -5.23 19.85 21.20
C ALA A 415 -5.73 18.80 20.18
N GLU A 416 -4.96 18.56 19.12
CA GLU A 416 -5.26 17.63 18.02
C GLU A 416 -4.35 16.39 18.05
N ASP A 417 -3.68 16.13 19.18
CA ASP A 417 -2.70 15.05 19.35
C ASP A 417 -1.48 15.16 18.38
N ARG A 418 -1.19 16.36 17.85
CA ARG A 418 -0.03 16.67 17.00
C ARG A 418 0.84 17.78 17.63
N PRO A 419 1.54 17.52 18.75
CA PRO A 419 2.37 18.55 19.37
C PRO A 419 3.55 18.95 18.47
N GLU A 420 3.81 20.25 18.37
CA GLU A 420 4.92 20.76 17.57
C GLU A 420 6.26 20.41 18.23
N ALA A 421 7.24 20.00 17.42
CA ALA A 421 8.56 19.64 17.92
C ALA A 421 9.30 20.84 18.50
N THR A 422 9.05 22.04 17.96
CA THR A 422 9.50 23.32 18.53
C THR A 422 8.33 24.28 18.70
N ARG A 423 7.98 24.58 19.95
CA ARG A 423 6.93 25.55 20.27
C ARG A 423 7.40 27.00 20.07
N LEU A 424 6.68 27.77 19.27
CA LEU A 424 6.94 29.20 18.99
C LEU A 424 6.20 30.12 19.98
N SER A 425 6.71 31.33 20.17
CA SER A 425 6.03 32.40 20.91
C SER A 425 5.07 33.18 20.02
N TYR A 426 3.81 33.31 20.43
CA TYR A 426 2.86 34.23 19.80
C TYR A 426 2.93 35.67 20.32
N GLY A 427 3.91 35.98 21.17
CA GLY A 427 4.00 37.26 21.86
C GLY A 427 3.16 37.35 23.14
N PRO A 428 3.06 38.54 23.75
CA PRO A 428 2.48 38.69 25.10
C PRO A 428 0.95 38.66 25.13
N ASN A 429 0.27 38.78 23.99
CA ASN A 429 -1.19 38.91 23.93
C ASN A 429 -1.80 37.80 23.06
N PRO A 430 -2.54 36.84 23.63
CA PRO A 430 -3.15 35.75 22.88
C PRO A 430 -4.27 36.20 21.92
N ASN A 431 -4.79 37.42 22.07
CA ASN A 431 -5.79 38.02 21.18
C ASN A 431 -5.18 38.98 20.14
N ASN A 432 -3.87 39.18 20.17
CA ASN A 432 -3.13 40.03 19.23
C ASN A 432 -1.73 39.46 19.02
N LYS A 433 -1.70 38.27 18.42
CA LYS A 433 -0.51 37.49 18.12
C LYS A 433 0.29 38.11 16.98
N TYR A 434 1.55 37.70 16.86
CA TYR A 434 2.39 38.11 15.73
C TYR A 434 1.87 37.51 14.41
N ILE A 435 1.85 38.33 13.36
CA ILE A 435 1.45 37.90 12.01
C ILE A 435 2.55 37.08 11.35
N THR A 436 3.81 37.49 11.49
CA THR A 436 4.93 36.92 10.71
C THR A 436 5.94 36.21 11.58
N TYR A 437 6.36 35.04 11.12
CA TYR A 437 7.44 34.22 11.69
C TYR A 437 8.49 33.94 10.63
N TYR A 438 9.76 34.03 11.00
CA TYR A 438 10.87 33.85 10.06
C TYR A 438 11.66 32.60 10.36
N PHE A 439 12.04 31.86 9.32
CA PHE A 439 12.81 30.62 9.42
C PHE A 439 13.99 30.65 8.45
N ARG A 440 15.13 30.11 8.87
CA ARG A 440 16.34 30.00 8.05
C ARG A 440 17.03 28.66 8.24
N ARG A 441 17.53 28.09 7.15
CA ARG A 441 18.34 26.87 7.18
C ARG A 441 19.40 26.90 6.10
N ALA A 442 20.66 26.77 6.53
CA ALA A 442 21.78 26.52 5.64
C ALA A 442 21.91 25.02 5.36
N PHE A 443 22.26 24.67 4.12
CA PHE A 443 22.58 23.31 3.70
C PHE A 443 23.71 23.35 2.67
N THR A 444 24.40 22.25 2.45
CA THR A 444 25.58 22.20 1.55
C THR A 444 25.29 21.31 0.36
N VAL A 445 25.63 21.79 -0.84
CA VAL A 445 25.53 21.04 -2.09
C VAL A 445 26.91 20.96 -2.72
N ALA A 446 27.49 19.76 -2.80
CA ALA A 446 28.85 19.59 -3.34
C ALA A 446 28.92 19.87 -4.85
N ASP A 447 27.97 19.33 -5.60
CA ASP A 447 27.88 19.48 -7.05
C ASP A 447 26.40 19.54 -7.46
N PRO A 448 25.88 20.77 -7.72
CA PRO A 448 24.51 20.97 -8.18
C PRO A 448 24.22 20.38 -9.56
N GLY A 449 25.24 20.25 -10.42
CA GLY A 449 25.08 19.80 -11.81
C GLY A 449 24.62 18.34 -11.94
N ARG A 450 24.57 17.62 -10.81
CA ARG A 450 24.08 16.23 -10.74
C ARG A 450 22.56 16.12 -10.64
N TYR A 451 21.87 17.21 -10.31
CA TYR A 451 20.41 17.22 -10.18
C TYR A 451 19.75 17.68 -11.48
N THR A 452 18.71 16.97 -11.92
CA THR A 452 17.87 17.37 -13.06
C THR A 452 16.62 18.12 -12.64
N ASN A 453 16.18 17.93 -11.40
CA ASN A 453 15.03 18.61 -10.81
C ASN A 453 15.20 18.70 -9.30
N LEU A 454 14.60 19.71 -8.68
CA LEU A 454 14.44 19.79 -7.23
C LEU A 454 12.95 19.70 -6.89
N VAL A 455 12.62 19.07 -5.77
CA VAL A 455 11.26 19.03 -5.23
C VAL A 455 11.27 19.71 -3.88
N LEU A 456 10.55 20.83 -3.77
CA LEU A 456 10.30 21.56 -2.54
C LEU A 456 8.91 21.19 -2.03
N GLY A 457 8.80 20.70 -0.81
CA GLY A 457 7.52 20.57 -0.11
C GLY A 457 7.46 21.53 1.06
N VAL A 458 6.38 22.32 1.16
CA VAL A 458 6.12 23.20 2.31
C VAL A 458 4.83 22.77 3.00
N LEU A 459 4.92 22.47 4.29
CA LEU A 459 3.79 22.36 5.19
C LEU A 459 3.68 23.69 5.94
N ARG A 460 2.50 24.29 5.88
CA ARG A 460 2.24 25.57 6.53
C ARG A 460 0.77 25.69 6.90
N ASP A 461 0.51 26.48 7.94
CA ASP A 461 -0.85 26.91 8.30
C ASP A 461 -1.39 27.94 7.29
N ASP A 462 -1.27 29.24 7.53
CA ASP A 462 -2.03 30.22 6.73
C ASP A 462 -1.36 30.73 5.44
N GLY A 463 -0.12 31.22 5.49
CA GLY A 463 0.51 31.98 4.40
C GLY A 463 2.01 31.74 4.39
N ALA A 464 2.66 31.59 3.23
CA ALA A 464 4.11 31.32 3.19
C ALA A 464 4.82 31.96 1.99
N ILE A 465 6.03 32.47 2.20
CA ILE A 465 6.99 32.77 1.12
C ILE A 465 8.32 32.09 1.40
N VAL A 466 8.83 31.36 0.41
CA VAL A 466 10.11 30.67 0.46
C VAL A 466 11.10 31.34 -0.47
N TYR A 467 12.30 31.57 0.06
CA TYR A 467 13.45 32.07 -0.66
C TYR A 467 14.58 31.05 -0.66
N LEU A 468 15.22 30.85 -1.80
CA LEU A 468 16.46 30.09 -1.93
C LEU A 468 17.56 31.04 -2.38
N ASN A 469 18.62 31.17 -1.57
CA ASN A 469 19.75 32.05 -1.85
C ASN A 469 19.33 33.52 -2.12
N GLY A 470 18.28 33.99 -1.46
CA GLY A 470 17.72 35.35 -1.61
C GLY A 470 16.70 35.52 -2.74
N GLN A 471 16.51 34.52 -3.60
CA GLN A 471 15.50 34.53 -4.66
C GLN A 471 14.19 33.92 -4.16
N GLU A 472 13.06 34.59 -4.39
CA GLU A 472 11.74 34.02 -4.13
C GLU A 472 11.48 32.84 -5.07
N ILE A 473 11.19 31.67 -4.50
CA ILE A 473 10.97 30.42 -5.25
C ILE A 473 9.56 29.86 -5.09
N ARG A 474 8.84 30.27 -4.03
CA ARG A 474 7.45 29.89 -3.80
C ARG A 474 6.76 30.96 -2.96
N ARG A 475 5.53 31.29 -3.33
CA ARG A 475 4.59 32.11 -2.54
C ARG A 475 3.26 31.39 -2.50
N ASP A 476 2.73 31.16 -1.32
CA ASP A 476 1.46 30.48 -1.11
C ASP A 476 0.52 31.27 -0.20
N ASN A 477 -0.75 31.36 -0.60
CA ASN A 477 -1.84 32.08 0.08
C ASN A 477 -1.50 33.52 0.55
N LEU A 478 -0.70 34.25 -0.23
CA LEU A 478 -0.32 35.64 0.03
C LEU A 478 -0.57 36.50 -1.22
N PRO A 479 -0.87 37.81 -1.05
CA PRO A 479 -1.14 38.70 -2.18
C PRO A 479 0.07 38.83 -3.11
N THR A 480 -0.19 39.15 -4.38
CA THR A 480 0.85 39.56 -5.32
C THR A 480 1.42 40.93 -4.95
N GLY A 481 2.65 41.21 -5.36
CA GLY A 481 3.32 42.48 -5.06
C GLY A 481 4.07 42.49 -3.73
N THR A 482 4.16 43.66 -3.10
CA THR A 482 4.97 43.87 -1.89
C THR A 482 4.29 43.29 -0.67
N VAL A 483 4.96 42.36 0.01
CA VAL A 483 4.55 41.75 1.28
C VAL A 483 5.39 42.34 2.40
N THR A 484 4.75 42.80 3.48
CA THR A 484 5.39 43.31 4.70
C THR A 484 5.10 42.36 5.87
N TYR A 485 5.81 42.51 6.99
CA TYR A 485 5.61 41.65 8.18
C TYR A 485 4.21 41.75 8.83
N THR A 486 3.37 42.69 8.37
CA THR A 486 1.97 42.84 8.80
C THR A 486 0.96 42.45 7.73
N THR A 487 1.42 42.01 6.55
CA THR A 487 0.53 41.52 5.49
C THR A 487 -0.07 40.18 5.95
N PRO A 488 -1.41 40.04 6.04
CA PRO A 488 -2.03 38.77 6.39
C PRO A 488 -2.06 37.81 5.19
N ALA A 489 -2.24 36.52 5.47
CA ALA A 489 -2.64 35.55 4.45
C ALA A 489 -4.00 35.92 3.84
N LEU A 490 -4.28 35.42 2.63
CA LEU A 490 -5.53 35.72 1.92
C LEU A 490 -6.75 35.01 2.53
N SER A 491 -6.55 33.81 3.08
CA SER A 491 -7.59 33.02 3.75
C SER A 491 -7.00 32.22 4.90
N ALA A 492 -7.85 31.77 5.83
CA ALA A 492 -7.46 30.75 6.78
C ALA A 492 -7.25 29.41 6.06
N VAL A 493 -6.28 28.61 6.47
CA VAL A 493 -6.20 27.18 6.12
C VAL A 493 -6.78 26.38 7.29
N SER A 494 -7.31 25.18 7.04
CA SER A 494 -7.88 24.32 8.09
C SER A 494 -7.93 22.85 7.66
N GLY A 495 -7.93 21.93 8.61
CA GLY A 495 -8.22 20.52 8.38
C GLY A 495 -7.09 19.79 7.67
N SER A 496 -7.38 18.97 6.65
CA SER A 496 -6.35 18.14 6.01
C SER A 496 -5.23 18.97 5.36
N ASP A 497 -5.52 20.19 4.93
CA ASP A 497 -4.55 21.04 4.23
C ASP A 497 -3.42 21.54 5.16
N GLU A 498 -3.62 21.59 6.48
CA GLU A 498 -2.60 21.96 7.48
C GLU A 498 -1.59 20.83 7.77
N THR A 499 -1.85 19.63 7.23
CA THR A 499 -1.06 18.43 7.48
C THR A 499 -0.36 17.90 6.23
N VAL A 500 -0.51 18.60 5.10
CA VAL A 500 -0.01 18.18 3.79
C VAL A 500 1.14 19.09 3.34
N TYR A 501 2.16 18.48 2.72
CA TYR A 501 3.20 19.23 2.03
C TYR A 501 2.72 19.66 0.66
N HIS A 502 2.72 20.96 0.40
CA HIS A 502 2.46 21.51 -0.92
C HIS A 502 3.75 21.49 -1.75
N GLU A 503 3.79 20.58 -2.73
CA GLU A 503 4.98 20.34 -3.54
C GLU A 503 5.12 21.31 -4.71
N THR A 504 6.35 21.65 -5.07
CA THR A 504 6.69 22.43 -6.26
C THR A 504 8.03 21.98 -6.81
N ALA A 505 8.08 21.72 -8.12
CA ALA A 505 9.32 21.46 -8.84
C ALA A 505 10.10 22.76 -9.05
N LEU A 506 11.41 22.74 -8.80
CA LEU A 506 12.30 23.89 -8.95
C LEU A 506 13.50 23.56 -9.84
N ASP A 507 13.99 24.58 -10.54
CA ASP A 507 15.18 24.48 -11.38
C ASP A 507 16.45 24.28 -10.51
N PRO A 508 17.24 23.20 -10.72
CA PRO A 508 18.51 22.99 -10.05
C PRO A 508 19.52 24.15 -10.21
N ALA A 509 19.38 24.98 -11.25
CA ALA A 509 20.22 26.16 -11.46
C ALA A 509 20.13 27.20 -10.32
N LEU A 510 19.12 27.09 -9.45
CA LEU A 510 18.97 27.91 -8.24
C LEU A 510 19.99 27.54 -7.13
N LEU A 511 20.58 26.35 -7.21
CA LEU A 511 21.60 25.88 -6.27
C LEU A 511 22.99 26.39 -6.66
N ARG A 512 23.82 26.58 -5.64
CA ARG A 512 25.23 26.95 -5.77
C ARG A 512 26.11 25.83 -5.22
N PRO A 513 27.30 25.56 -5.79
CA PRO A 513 28.27 24.70 -5.12
C PRO A 513 28.64 25.27 -3.75
N GLY A 514 28.68 24.43 -2.73
CA GLY A 514 28.89 24.83 -1.34
C GLY A 514 27.59 25.17 -0.61
N THR A 515 27.64 26.20 0.23
CA THR A 515 26.52 26.57 1.12
C THR A 515 25.38 27.24 0.35
N ASN A 516 24.17 26.75 0.58
CA ASN A 516 22.90 27.30 0.14
C ASN A 516 22.05 27.62 1.36
N VAL A 517 21.14 28.58 1.24
CA VAL A 517 20.26 28.98 2.33
C VAL A 517 18.81 29.00 1.87
N LEU A 518 17.94 28.29 2.59
CA LEU A 518 16.50 28.49 2.55
C LEU A 518 16.10 29.49 3.63
N ALA A 519 15.26 30.44 3.27
CA ALA A 519 14.67 31.42 4.16
C ALA A 519 13.16 31.45 3.93
N VAL A 520 12.36 31.41 4.99
CA VAL A 520 10.89 31.30 4.91
C VAL A 520 10.24 32.33 5.82
N GLU A 521 9.18 32.99 5.34
CA GLU A 521 8.28 33.78 6.16
C GLU A 521 6.89 33.15 6.14
N ILE A 522 6.35 32.83 7.31
CA ILE A 522 4.96 32.39 7.49
C ILE A 522 4.12 33.57 7.96
N HIS A 523 2.94 33.72 7.40
CA HIS A 523 2.01 34.81 7.66
C HIS A 523 0.65 34.27 8.09
N GLN A 524 0.19 34.68 9.26
CA GLN A 524 -1.15 34.38 9.76
C GLN A 524 -2.22 35.24 9.07
N VAL A 525 -3.43 34.72 8.90
CA VAL A 525 -4.59 35.42 8.33
C VAL A 525 -5.06 36.53 9.25
N SER A 526 -4.87 36.39 10.56
CA SER A 526 -5.24 37.39 11.56
C SER A 526 -4.44 37.29 12.86
N PRO A 527 -4.36 38.38 13.66
CA PRO A 527 -3.75 38.35 14.99
C PRO A 527 -4.48 37.46 16.01
N SER A 528 -5.67 36.95 15.67
CA SER A 528 -6.48 36.05 16.50
C SER A 528 -6.38 34.59 16.06
N SER A 529 -5.50 34.24 15.10
CA SER A 529 -5.34 32.85 14.66
C SER A 529 -5.04 31.93 15.84
N SER A 530 -5.64 30.75 15.88
CA SER A 530 -5.52 29.78 16.97
C SER A 530 -4.11 29.21 17.08
N ASP A 531 -3.49 29.02 15.93
CA ASP A 531 -2.36 28.13 15.72
C ASP A 531 -1.38 28.70 14.69
N ILE A 532 -0.31 27.93 14.45
CA ILE A 532 0.66 28.09 13.37
C ILE A 532 1.47 26.81 13.29
N SER A 533 1.71 26.30 12.08
CA SER A 533 2.61 25.17 11.85
C SER A 533 3.51 25.40 10.64
N PHE A 534 4.76 24.93 10.73
CA PHE A 534 5.76 25.03 9.67
C PHE A 534 6.70 23.81 9.66
N ASP A 535 6.78 23.16 8.50
CA ASP A 535 7.85 22.24 8.13
C ASP A 535 8.15 22.37 6.62
N LEU A 536 9.37 22.03 6.22
CA LEU A 536 9.81 22.13 4.84
C LEU A 536 10.89 21.09 4.55
N TYR A 537 10.73 20.40 3.42
CA TYR A 537 11.78 19.58 2.83
C TYR A 537 12.21 20.11 1.44
N LEU A 538 13.45 19.81 1.07
CA LEU A 538 14.01 20.03 -0.26
C LEU A 538 14.78 18.78 -0.70
N HIS A 539 14.34 18.17 -1.78
CA HIS A 539 14.95 16.97 -2.35
C HIS A 539 15.59 17.27 -3.72
N GLY A 540 16.76 16.70 -3.96
CA GLY A 540 17.44 16.75 -5.26
C GLY A 540 17.21 15.45 -6.02
N GLN A 541 16.55 15.54 -7.18
CA GLN A 541 16.40 14.41 -8.10
C GLN A 541 17.59 14.39 -9.05
N MET A 542 18.34 13.30 -9.04
CA MET A 542 19.39 13.08 -10.04
C MET A 542 18.74 12.57 -11.32
N GLY A 543 19.18 13.09 -12.47
CA GLY A 543 18.85 12.47 -13.74
C GLY A 543 19.36 11.03 -13.76
N LEU A 544 18.76 10.17 -14.56
CA LEU A 544 19.37 8.89 -14.91
C LEU A 544 20.74 9.18 -15.53
N SER A 545 21.81 9.22 -14.72
CA SER A 545 23.15 9.27 -15.26
C SER A 545 23.32 7.97 -16.03
N LEU A 546 23.74 8.02 -17.29
CA LEU A 546 24.21 6.83 -17.98
C LEU A 546 25.09 6.01 -17.02
N ALA A 547 24.81 4.72 -16.88
CA ALA A 547 25.50 3.86 -15.92
C ALA A 547 27.02 4.03 -16.07
N ASP A 548 27.68 4.55 -15.02
CA ASP A 548 29.09 4.91 -15.13
C ASP A 548 29.95 3.64 -15.09
N LEU A 549 30.44 3.20 -16.25
CA LEU A 549 31.37 2.08 -16.31
C LEU A 549 32.78 2.55 -15.90
N GLN A 550 33.24 2.11 -14.73
CA GLN A 550 34.57 2.38 -14.21
C GLN A 550 35.50 1.20 -14.46
N ALA A 551 36.76 1.47 -14.76
CA ALA A 551 37.81 0.46 -14.91
C ALA A 551 38.99 0.80 -13.99
N GLN A 552 39.38 -0.14 -13.13
CA GLN A 552 40.51 0.01 -12.21
C GLN A 552 41.45 -1.19 -12.33
N ARG A 553 42.76 -0.97 -12.39
CA ARG A 553 43.74 -2.07 -12.39
C ARG A 553 43.86 -2.68 -10.99
N VAL A 554 43.74 -4.00 -10.88
CA VAL A 554 43.87 -4.77 -9.63
C VAL A 554 44.86 -5.92 -9.87
N GLY A 555 46.12 -5.72 -9.51
CA GLY A 555 47.20 -6.66 -9.81
C GLY A 555 47.37 -6.87 -11.32
N PRO A 556 47.37 -8.12 -11.83
CA PRO A 556 47.40 -8.39 -13.27
C PRO A 556 46.05 -8.20 -13.98
N ALA A 557 44.95 -8.06 -13.23
CA ALA A 557 43.59 -7.95 -13.74
C ALA A 557 43.12 -6.49 -13.84
N VAL A 558 42.00 -6.29 -14.53
CA VAL A 558 41.21 -5.05 -14.52
C VAL A 558 39.88 -5.35 -13.84
N GLN A 559 39.52 -4.56 -12.83
CA GLN A 559 38.19 -4.54 -12.24
C GLN A 559 37.34 -3.56 -13.03
N LEU A 560 36.36 -4.07 -13.75
CA LEU A 560 35.26 -3.26 -14.27
C LEU A 560 34.20 -3.14 -13.18
N SER A 561 33.60 -1.97 -12.99
CA SER A 561 32.48 -1.81 -12.08
C SER A 561 31.50 -0.73 -12.50
N TRP A 562 30.22 -0.92 -12.22
CA TRP A 562 29.13 0.00 -12.55
C TRP A 562 28.08 0.06 -11.43
N PRO A 563 27.16 1.03 -11.41
CA PRO A 563 26.19 1.15 -10.33
C PRO A 563 25.28 -0.08 -10.21
N ILE A 564 24.94 -0.47 -8.99
CA ILE A 564 24.12 -1.67 -8.72
C ILE A 564 22.70 -1.60 -9.34
N TRP A 565 22.15 -0.40 -9.54
CA TRP A 565 20.87 -0.22 -10.23
C TRP A 565 20.93 -0.54 -11.73
N ALA A 566 22.12 -0.52 -12.33
CA ALA A 566 22.35 -0.86 -13.74
C ALA A 566 22.75 -2.33 -13.92
N TRP A 567 22.36 -3.21 -12.98
CA TRP A 567 22.70 -4.64 -13.05
C TRP A 567 22.26 -5.31 -14.35
N ASP A 568 21.09 -4.92 -14.89
CA ASP A 568 20.55 -5.52 -16.11
C ASP A 568 21.21 -5.02 -17.40
N CYS A 569 22.05 -3.98 -17.34
CA CYS A 569 22.83 -3.58 -18.50
C CYS A 569 23.80 -4.71 -18.91
N ALA A 570 23.81 -5.07 -20.18
CA ALA A 570 24.76 -6.03 -20.72
C ALA A 570 26.15 -5.40 -20.78
N LEU A 571 27.13 -6.00 -20.10
CA LEU A 571 28.53 -5.66 -20.28
C LEU A 571 29.02 -6.28 -21.58
N GLU A 572 29.43 -5.42 -22.52
CA GLU A 572 29.92 -5.85 -23.82
C GLU A 572 31.39 -5.48 -23.99
N VAL A 573 32.09 -6.28 -24.80
CA VAL A 573 33.51 -6.11 -25.12
C VAL A 573 33.71 -6.06 -26.64
N ALA A 574 34.66 -5.23 -27.06
CA ALA A 574 35.12 -5.16 -28.45
C ALA A 574 36.64 -4.98 -28.50
N ALA A 575 37.27 -5.49 -29.58
CA ALA A 575 38.70 -5.26 -29.85
C ALA A 575 38.97 -3.87 -30.47
N ASP A 576 37.96 -3.27 -31.09
CA ASP A 576 38.00 -1.97 -31.75
C ASP A 576 36.67 -1.23 -31.51
N LEU A 577 36.76 0.02 -31.06
CA LEU A 577 35.62 0.91 -30.79
C LEU A 577 34.78 1.20 -32.05
N LEU A 578 35.39 1.24 -33.22
CA LEU A 578 34.77 1.73 -34.47
C LEU A 578 34.19 0.63 -35.35
N SER A 579 34.55 -0.64 -35.12
CA SER A 579 34.11 -1.76 -35.97
C SER A 579 32.64 -2.16 -35.77
N GLY A 580 32.01 -1.71 -34.68
CA GLY A 580 30.63 -2.04 -34.34
C GLY A 580 30.41 -3.48 -33.87
N ALA A 581 31.43 -4.34 -33.90
CA ALA A 581 31.37 -5.74 -33.49
C ALA A 581 31.51 -5.89 -31.97
N TRP A 582 30.47 -5.51 -31.25
CA TRP A 582 30.37 -5.70 -29.80
C TRP A 582 29.80 -7.10 -29.51
N GLY A 583 30.39 -7.78 -28.54
CA GLY A 583 29.90 -9.08 -28.06
C GLY A 583 29.77 -9.10 -26.53
N PRO A 584 29.05 -10.07 -25.97
CA PRO A 584 28.89 -10.19 -24.52
C PRO A 584 30.25 -10.44 -23.86
N MET A 585 30.51 -9.75 -22.75
CA MET A 585 31.69 -10.00 -21.92
C MET A 585 31.45 -11.25 -21.07
N PRO A 586 32.24 -12.34 -21.22
CA PRO A 586 32.05 -13.54 -20.42
C PRO A 586 32.46 -13.34 -18.96
N GLY A 587 31.72 -13.99 -18.06
CA GLY A 587 31.94 -13.99 -16.61
C GLY A 587 30.70 -13.53 -15.85
N GLU A 588 30.59 -13.94 -14.59
CA GLU A 588 29.48 -13.55 -13.70
C GLU A 588 29.90 -12.33 -12.88
N PRO A 589 29.25 -11.17 -13.05
CA PRO A 589 29.50 -10.02 -12.22
C PRO A 589 29.11 -10.28 -10.77
N VAL A 590 29.85 -9.70 -9.83
CA VAL A 590 29.61 -9.82 -8.39
C VAL A 590 29.29 -8.47 -7.78
N VAL A 591 28.54 -8.47 -6.66
CA VAL A 591 28.26 -7.26 -5.90
C VAL A 591 29.52 -6.81 -5.16
N LEU A 592 29.91 -5.55 -5.35
CA LEU A 592 31.02 -4.87 -4.69
C LEU A 592 30.48 -3.65 -3.94
N GLY A 593 29.79 -3.90 -2.81
CA GLY A 593 29.10 -2.86 -2.05
C GLY A 593 27.92 -2.27 -2.85
N HIS A 594 28.01 -1.00 -3.25
CA HIS A 594 26.96 -0.32 -4.03
C HIS A 594 27.19 -0.37 -5.56
N ARG A 595 28.14 -1.20 -6.00
CA ARG A 595 28.47 -1.39 -7.42
C ARG A 595 28.39 -2.87 -7.77
N VAL A 596 28.21 -3.15 -9.05
CA VAL A 596 28.45 -4.44 -9.68
C VAL A 596 29.87 -4.41 -10.20
N GLY A 597 30.59 -5.52 -10.15
CA GLY A 597 31.90 -5.59 -10.79
C GLY A 597 32.26 -6.95 -11.36
N LEU A 598 33.05 -6.92 -12.42
CA LEU A 598 33.64 -8.09 -13.06
C LEU A 598 35.15 -7.91 -13.17
N GLN A 599 35.91 -8.91 -12.70
CA GLN A 599 37.35 -8.94 -12.93
C GLN A 599 37.66 -9.57 -14.27
N VAL A 600 38.44 -8.85 -15.07
CA VAL A 600 38.87 -9.28 -16.40
C VAL A 600 40.38 -9.44 -16.45
N GLN A 601 40.82 -10.55 -17.00
CA GLN A 601 42.22 -10.76 -17.36
C GLN A 601 42.46 -10.13 -18.74
N PRO A 602 43.38 -9.17 -18.88
CA PRO A 602 43.67 -8.58 -20.19
C PRO A 602 44.21 -9.65 -21.15
N VAL A 603 43.51 -9.88 -22.26
CA VAL A 603 43.97 -10.77 -23.34
C VAL A 603 44.25 -9.91 -24.57
N GLY A 604 45.52 -9.64 -24.87
CA GLY A 604 45.93 -8.80 -26.01
C GLY A 604 46.41 -7.39 -25.62
N ARG A 605 46.56 -6.51 -26.62
CA ARG A 605 47.12 -5.16 -26.45
C ARG A 605 46.12 -4.11 -25.93
N GLN A 606 44.85 -4.23 -26.29
CA GLN A 606 43.77 -3.30 -25.90
C GLN A 606 42.41 -4.00 -26.00
N ALA A 607 41.44 -3.53 -25.22
CA ALA A 607 40.03 -3.93 -25.29
C ALA A 607 39.15 -2.73 -24.89
N PHE A 608 37.95 -2.67 -25.44
CA PHE A 608 36.95 -1.64 -25.15
C PHE A 608 35.74 -2.27 -24.50
N PHE A 609 35.14 -1.56 -23.54
CA PHE A 609 33.99 -2.04 -22.77
C PHE A 609 32.87 -1.02 -22.79
N ARG A 610 31.62 -1.48 -22.84
CA ARG A 610 30.43 -0.62 -22.68
C ARG A 610 29.34 -1.34 -21.91
N LEU A 611 28.44 -0.56 -21.32
CA LEU A 611 27.17 -1.06 -20.82
C LEU A 611 26.10 -0.78 -21.88
N ALA A 612 25.48 -1.84 -22.37
CA ALA A 612 24.31 -1.74 -23.23
C ALA A 612 23.05 -1.85 -22.36
N SER A 613 22.14 -0.88 -22.48
CA SER A 613 20.82 -0.97 -21.85
C SER A 613 20.08 -2.21 -22.38
N PRO A 614 19.26 -2.89 -21.55
CA PRO A 614 18.31 -3.90 -22.01
C PRO A 614 17.42 -3.42 -23.15
#